data_AF-A0A923Z2M7-F1
#
_entry.id   AF-A0A923Z2M7-F1
#
_cell.length_a   1.000
_cell.length_b   1.000
_cell.length_c   1.000
_cell.angle_alpha   90.00
_cell.angle_beta   90.00
_cell.angle_gamma   90.00
#
_symmetry.space_group_name_H-M   'P 1'
#
loop_
_entity.id
_entity.type
_entity.pdbx_description
1 polymer ?
#
loop_
_entity_poly.entity_id
_entity_poly.type
_entity_poly.pdbx_seq_one_letter_code
_entity_poly.pdbx_strand_id
1 'polypeptide(L)'
;FRQSNALATNNLNGQFIAKYKIGDHRLKLQLEGTQQRVNNVFIPSSRGQFYFDSISDLNNGLANRVQFTNALSGDPVTGAASVFTLYSYAVGVQDEWSITPTLTALIGARFDNYIEQNGDITANPFYAARYAGASNQANLNNRSTFQPRIGFNWKPTERLAVAGGVGVFSGGAPLVLYSNSFANDGTRLNSIDLRRTFTATGVATGTFTDANNATTDAATIAQINAAGAAALNNVDGFGLQKNAVVNAYLSKNTTSLANATTNSIDPNFKINSVVRINLNGRYKVDAGSFLGDGWQVRGDLAVTLTRNGYTYTDLRAVPNGTLPDGRPRYIGLNNSGGSDLFLTNTGQGYAIVGAVGLAKDWSNGFGISAAYTRSTVRDINSNVNNSTASGGYGVATNDPNHASLGTSSLQVRDQARLELSYTHSFFRDYETNIDLFGSWRAGRPYSFTFADPAAGRGNVFGTTNGGRYLIYVPNLSNITIPTAAGVQITPLDAITQYSGTAADVTAFQNYVLNGPLRNSQGKITPKGTGKNPDFTQIDLHISQQIPTFIGHSRITVFGDVDNLLNLVSDKYAFRQFSDTVTVVDVQCLSATGTVVTALSQGCSSYRYSNFRNPNQTASTRQSLWTIRLGIKFDL
;
A
#
# COMPACT_ATOMS: atom_id res chain seq x y z
N PHE A 1 -10.23 -7.68 -18.85
CA PHE A 1 -8.94 -7.43 -18.17
C PHE A 1 -8.36 -8.69 -17.52
N ARG A 2 -8.94 -9.27 -16.46
CA ARG A 2 -8.34 -10.44 -15.75
C ARG A 2 -8.81 -11.79 -16.33
N GLN A 3 -8.31 -12.17 -17.52
CA GLN A 3 -8.78 -13.36 -18.23
C GLN A 3 -7.94 -14.63 -17.95
N SER A 4 -6.63 -14.49 -17.75
CA SER A 4 -5.76 -15.58 -17.26
C SER A 4 -5.27 -15.16 -15.87
N ASN A 5 -5.82 -15.78 -14.83
CA ASN A 5 -5.55 -15.44 -13.44
C ASN A 5 -5.76 -16.68 -12.56
N ALA A 6 -4.68 -17.26 -12.06
CA ALA A 6 -4.71 -18.43 -11.19
C ALA A 6 -3.57 -18.35 -10.17
N LEU A 7 -3.86 -18.71 -8.91
CA LEU A 7 -2.87 -18.78 -7.85
C LEU A 7 -3.04 -20.10 -7.10
N ALA A 8 -1.97 -20.88 -7.04
CA ALA A 8 -1.86 -22.05 -6.18
C ALA A 8 -0.65 -21.90 -5.26
N THR A 9 -0.86 -22.15 -3.97
CA THR A 9 0.22 -22.15 -2.97
C THR A 9 0.15 -23.43 -2.15
N ASN A 10 1.30 -24.04 -1.90
CA ASN A 10 1.42 -25.19 -1.01
C ASN A 10 2.51 -24.87 0.03
N ASN A 11 2.16 -25.02 1.31
CA ASN A 11 3.03 -24.69 2.43
C ASN A 11 3.21 -25.93 3.31
N LEU A 12 4.46 -26.34 3.51
CA LEU A 12 4.85 -27.32 4.52
C LEU A 12 5.67 -26.60 5.58
N ASN A 13 5.31 -26.79 6.85
CA ASN A 13 6.01 -26.19 7.99
C ASN A 13 6.35 -27.27 9.00
N GLY A 14 7.55 -27.20 9.56
CA GLY A 14 8.03 -28.05 10.64
C GLY A 14 8.74 -27.23 11.69
N GLN A 15 8.53 -27.61 12.96
CA GLN A 15 9.19 -26.97 14.10
C GLN A 15 9.60 -28.02 15.11
N PHE A 16 10.81 -27.85 15.66
CA PHE A 16 11.31 -28.60 16.80
C PHE A 16 11.76 -27.62 17.89
N ILE A 17 11.35 -27.88 19.13
CA ILE A 17 11.74 -27.08 20.29
C ILE A 17 12.23 -28.01 21.38
N ALA A 18 13.47 -27.81 21.82
CA ALA A 18 14.02 -28.43 23.01
C ALA A 18 14.15 -27.39 24.12
N LYS A 19 13.78 -27.78 25.34
CA LYS A 19 13.94 -26.95 26.54
C LYS A 19 14.70 -27.76 27.58
N TYR A 20 15.71 -27.14 28.17
CA TYR A 20 16.55 -27.76 29.19
C TYR A 20 16.72 -26.80 30.36
N LYS A 21 16.50 -27.29 31.58
CA LYS A 21 16.67 -26.50 32.80
C LYS A 21 17.97 -26.91 33.48
N ILE A 22 18.84 -25.96 33.77
CA ILE A 22 20.10 -26.16 34.49
C ILE A 22 20.32 -25.02 35.48
N GLY A 23 20.30 -25.32 36.78
CA GLY A 23 20.33 -24.31 37.83
C GLY A 23 19.24 -23.24 37.62
N ASP A 24 19.67 -21.97 37.63
CA ASP A 24 18.83 -20.80 37.40
C ASP A 24 18.60 -20.46 35.92
N HIS A 25 19.06 -21.32 35.00
CA HIS A 25 18.92 -21.16 33.57
C HIS A 25 17.88 -22.12 32.98
N ARG A 26 17.08 -21.60 32.06
CA ARG A 26 16.21 -22.40 31.19
C ARG A 26 16.59 -22.13 29.74
N LEU A 27 17.42 -23.02 29.21
CA LEU A 27 17.88 -22.98 27.83
C LEU A 27 16.80 -23.50 26.89
N LYS A 28 16.66 -22.84 25.74
CA LYS A 28 15.76 -23.22 24.66
C LYS A 28 16.52 -23.25 23.34
N LEU A 29 16.46 -24.39 22.65
CA LEU A 29 16.83 -24.53 21.25
C LEU A 29 15.56 -24.60 20.41
N GLN A 30 15.55 -23.91 19.27
CA GLN A 30 14.44 -23.87 18.33
C GLN A 30 14.96 -24.06 16.91
N LEU A 31 14.41 -25.06 16.22
CA LEU A 31 14.69 -25.33 14.81
C LEU A 31 13.38 -25.22 14.04
N GLU A 32 13.38 -24.52 12.92
CA GLU A 32 12.23 -24.38 12.04
C GLU A 32 12.63 -24.59 10.59
N GLY A 33 11.72 -25.19 9.83
CA GLY A 33 11.83 -25.33 8.40
C GLY A 33 10.48 -25.10 7.74
N THR A 34 10.46 -24.29 6.71
CA THR A 34 9.28 -24.03 5.89
C THR A 34 9.63 -24.23 4.43
N GLN A 35 8.73 -24.86 3.67
CA GLN A 35 8.74 -24.93 2.22
C GLN A 35 7.47 -24.26 1.70
N GLN A 36 7.61 -23.27 0.84
CA GLN A 36 6.51 -22.59 0.17
C GLN A 36 6.67 -22.76 -1.34
N ARG A 37 5.71 -23.45 -1.96
CA ARG A 37 5.63 -23.59 -3.42
C ARG A 37 4.56 -22.63 -3.92
N VAL A 38 4.94 -21.77 -4.85
CA VAL A 38 4.03 -20.81 -5.47
C VAL A 38 3.94 -21.11 -6.96
N ASN A 39 2.72 -21.16 -7.46
CA ASN A 39 2.42 -21.12 -8.89
C ASN A 39 1.39 -20.00 -9.11
N ASN A 40 1.83 -18.92 -9.74
CA ASN A 40 1.00 -17.75 -10.02
C ASN A 40 0.99 -17.45 -11.51
N VAL A 41 -0.20 -17.41 -12.11
CA VAL A 41 -0.40 -17.04 -13.51
C VAL A 41 -1.24 -15.78 -13.54
N PHE A 42 -0.72 -14.71 -14.14
CA PHE A 42 -1.50 -13.52 -14.42
C PHE A 42 -1.11 -12.92 -15.78
N ILE A 43 -2.07 -12.90 -16.71
CA ILE A 43 -1.91 -12.18 -17.98
C ILE A 43 -3.12 -11.24 -18.17
N PRO A 44 -2.90 -9.92 -18.17
CA PRO A 44 -3.95 -8.97 -18.48
C PRO A 44 -4.33 -9.06 -19.95
N SER A 45 -5.63 -9.06 -20.24
CA SER A 45 -6.15 -8.97 -21.62
C SER A 45 -5.75 -10.14 -22.52
N SER A 46 -5.48 -11.31 -21.94
CA SER A 46 -5.12 -12.56 -22.65
C SER A 46 -6.18 -13.16 -23.57
N ARG A 47 -7.41 -12.65 -23.60
CA ARG A 47 -8.42 -12.98 -24.62
C ARG A 47 -8.78 -11.76 -25.47
N GLY A 48 -8.01 -10.69 -25.36
CA GLY A 48 -8.29 -9.39 -25.97
C GLY A 48 -9.19 -8.52 -25.08
N GLN A 49 -8.96 -7.21 -25.15
CA GLN A 49 -9.91 -6.18 -24.76
C GLN A 49 -10.28 -5.39 -26.01
N PHE A 50 -11.48 -5.67 -26.51
CA PHE A 50 -11.98 -5.06 -27.74
C PHE A 50 -12.74 -3.77 -27.43
N TYR A 51 -12.58 -2.81 -28.32
CA TYR A 51 -13.34 -1.57 -28.34
C TYR A 51 -13.99 -1.41 -29.71
N PHE A 52 -15.27 -1.02 -29.70
CA PHE A 52 -16.11 -0.81 -30.86
C PHE A 52 -16.65 0.62 -30.81
N ASP A 53 -16.57 1.35 -31.92
CA ASP A 53 -17.08 2.73 -32.00
C ASP A 53 -18.62 2.77 -32.05
N SER A 54 -19.27 1.69 -32.47
CA SER A 54 -20.72 1.60 -32.56
C SER A 54 -21.29 0.20 -32.28
N ILE A 55 -22.59 0.13 -32.03
CA ILE A 55 -23.34 -1.14 -31.92
C ILE A 55 -23.34 -1.87 -33.27
N SER A 56 -23.34 -1.15 -34.39
CA SER A 56 -23.25 -1.75 -35.73
C SER A 56 -21.93 -2.50 -35.91
N ASP A 57 -20.82 -1.88 -35.50
CA ASP A 57 -19.50 -2.50 -35.54
C ASP A 57 -19.43 -3.76 -34.67
N LEU A 58 -20.05 -3.71 -33.49
CA LEU A 58 -20.17 -4.87 -32.61
C LEU A 58 -20.96 -6.01 -33.28
N ASN A 59 -22.13 -5.71 -33.86
CA ASN A 59 -22.97 -6.72 -34.52
C ASN A 59 -22.29 -7.35 -35.74
N ASN A 60 -21.45 -6.57 -36.44
CA ASN A 60 -20.68 -7.04 -37.60
C ASN A 60 -19.33 -7.66 -37.23
N GLY A 61 -18.96 -7.69 -35.94
CA GLY A 61 -17.67 -8.20 -35.47
C GLY A 61 -16.47 -7.36 -35.96
N LEU A 62 -16.63 -6.06 -36.18
CA LEU A 62 -15.61 -5.15 -36.69
C LEU A 62 -15.04 -4.28 -35.56
N ALA A 63 -14.12 -4.81 -34.77
CA ALA A 63 -13.50 -4.03 -33.71
C ALA A 63 -12.63 -2.88 -34.25
N ASN A 64 -12.59 -1.77 -33.51
CA ASN A 64 -11.79 -0.58 -33.83
C ASN A 64 -10.42 -0.65 -33.13
N ARG A 65 -10.35 -1.32 -31.98
CA ARG A 65 -9.11 -1.54 -31.22
C ARG A 65 -9.15 -2.85 -30.44
N VAL A 66 -8.01 -3.50 -30.31
CA VAL A 66 -7.79 -4.60 -29.37
C VAL A 66 -6.48 -4.43 -28.63
N GLN A 67 -6.56 -4.47 -27.30
CA GLN A 67 -5.38 -4.64 -26.44
C GLN A 67 -5.25 -6.11 -26.10
N PHE A 68 -4.09 -6.71 -26.39
CA PHE A 68 -3.87 -8.14 -26.23
C PHE A 68 -2.47 -8.39 -25.67
N THR A 69 -2.36 -9.27 -24.68
CA THR A 69 -1.10 -9.73 -24.10
C THR A 69 -1.10 -11.24 -24.05
N ASN A 70 0.00 -11.87 -24.42
CA ASN A 70 0.16 -13.31 -24.27
C ASN A 70 1.60 -13.67 -23.91
N ALA A 71 1.80 -14.91 -23.47
CA ALA A 71 3.13 -15.47 -23.36
C ALA A 71 3.78 -15.61 -24.74
N LEU A 72 5.10 -15.44 -24.82
CA LEU A 72 5.84 -15.63 -26.08
C LEU A 72 5.74 -17.07 -26.63
N SER A 73 5.49 -18.05 -25.76
CA SER A 73 5.24 -19.44 -26.15
C SER A 73 3.88 -19.65 -26.84
N GLY A 74 2.99 -18.65 -26.79
CA GLY A 74 1.60 -18.75 -27.23
C GLY A 74 0.68 -19.47 -26.25
N ASP A 75 1.20 -20.10 -25.19
CA ASP A 75 0.39 -20.73 -24.15
C ASP A 75 0.18 -19.78 -22.95
N PRO A 76 -1.04 -19.25 -22.75
CA PRO A 76 -1.34 -18.35 -21.64
C PRO A 76 -1.36 -19.04 -20.27
N VAL A 77 -1.32 -20.37 -20.21
CA VAL A 77 -1.37 -21.13 -18.96
C VAL A 77 0.03 -21.38 -18.42
N THR A 78 0.89 -22.06 -19.19
CA THR A 78 2.25 -22.39 -18.72
C THR A 78 3.26 -21.29 -19.00
N GLY A 79 3.12 -20.58 -20.12
CA GLY A 79 4.09 -19.59 -20.57
C GLY A 79 4.15 -18.32 -19.72
N ALA A 80 3.17 -18.09 -18.85
CA ALA A 80 3.11 -16.96 -17.93
C ALA A 80 3.20 -17.36 -16.45
N ALA A 81 3.39 -18.66 -16.17
CA ALA A 81 3.43 -19.16 -14.81
C ALA A 81 4.70 -18.72 -14.10
N SER A 82 4.52 -17.95 -13.03
CA SER A 82 5.56 -17.63 -12.05
C SER A 82 5.61 -18.77 -11.05
N VAL A 83 6.53 -19.70 -11.27
CA VAL A 83 6.73 -20.86 -10.41
C VAL A 83 8.04 -20.70 -9.66
N PHE A 84 8.00 -20.85 -8.35
CA PHE A 84 9.19 -20.93 -7.50
C PHE A 84 8.89 -21.70 -6.21
N THR A 85 9.94 -22.28 -5.63
CA THR A 85 9.90 -22.89 -4.30
C THR A 85 10.88 -22.17 -3.39
N LEU A 86 10.37 -21.59 -2.31
CA LEU A 86 11.19 -20.99 -1.26
C LEU A 86 11.27 -21.93 -0.06
N TYR A 87 12.49 -22.26 0.34
CA TYR A 87 12.79 -22.88 1.62
C TYR A 87 13.29 -21.81 2.57
N SER A 88 12.80 -21.82 3.81
CA SER A 88 13.35 -21.02 4.88
C SER A 88 13.66 -21.89 6.09
N TYR A 89 14.88 -21.77 6.60
CA TYR A 89 15.34 -22.47 7.79
C TYR A 89 15.66 -21.46 8.87
N ALA A 90 15.34 -21.80 10.11
CA ALA A 90 15.72 -20.99 11.23
C ALA A 90 16.27 -21.80 12.40
N VAL A 91 17.31 -21.24 13.02
CA VAL A 91 17.94 -21.77 14.23
C VAL A 91 17.91 -20.67 15.29
N GLY A 92 17.33 -20.98 16.44
CA GLY A 92 17.22 -20.07 17.57
C GLY A 92 17.77 -20.69 18.85
N VAL A 93 18.52 -19.90 19.60
CA VAL A 93 18.97 -20.23 20.95
C VAL A 93 18.53 -19.11 21.89
N GLN A 94 18.05 -19.49 23.07
CA GLN A 94 17.63 -18.54 24.09
C GLN A 94 17.95 -19.11 25.48
N ASP A 95 18.48 -18.25 26.33
CA ASP A 95 18.58 -18.47 27.77
C ASP A 95 17.55 -17.60 28.48
N GLU A 96 16.79 -18.23 29.36
CA GLU A 96 16.00 -17.56 30.37
C GLU A 96 16.69 -17.74 31.72
N TRP A 97 17.31 -16.66 32.18
CA TRP A 97 18.14 -16.66 33.37
C TRP A 97 17.42 -15.98 34.53
N SER A 98 17.08 -16.74 35.56
CA SER A 98 16.56 -16.25 36.83
C SER A 98 17.68 -15.65 37.68
N ILE A 99 18.07 -14.40 37.40
CA ILE A 99 19.12 -13.67 38.13
C ILE A 99 18.79 -13.56 39.62
N THR A 100 17.52 -13.29 39.94
CA THR A 100 16.98 -13.31 41.31
C THR A 100 15.57 -13.90 41.28
N PRO A 101 14.93 -14.19 42.43
CA PRO A 101 13.53 -14.64 42.47
C PRO A 101 12.53 -13.64 41.83
N THR A 102 12.94 -12.37 41.67
CA THR A 102 12.09 -11.30 41.13
C THR A 102 12.56 -10.78 39.78
N LEU A 103 13.77 -11.10 39.34
CA LEU A 103 14.37 -10.62 38.08
C LEU A 103 14.77 -11.80 37.20
N THR A 104 14.23 -11.83 35.98
CA THR A 104 14.58 -12.79 34.94
C THR A 104 15.08 -12.04 33.71
N ALA A 105 16.26 -12.41 33.20
CA ALA A 105 16.75 -11.97 31.91
C ALA A 105 16.41 -12.99 30.82
N LEU A 106 16.16 -12.49 29.60
CA LEU A 106 15.95 -13.28 28.40
C LEU A 106 17.02 -12.87 27.40
N ILE A 107 17.96 -13.76 27.09
CA ILE A 107 19.06 -13.49 26.17
C ILE A 107 19.01 -14.54 25.08
N GLY A 108 19.00 -14.13 23.82
CA GLY A 108 18.94 -15.09 22.74
C GLY A 108 19.28 -14.51 21.38
N ALA A 109 19.42 -15.41 20.43
CA ALA A 109 19.62 -15.06 19.04
C ALA A 109 18.87 -16.05 18.15
N ARG A 110 18.47 -15.56 16.98
CA ARG A 110 17.91 -16.38 15.91
C ARG A 110 18.64 -16.07 14.61
N PHE A 111 18.87 -17.08 13.80
CA PHE A 111 19.39 -16.97 12.45
C PHE A 111 18.35 -17.57 11.49
N ASP A 112 17.97 -16.81 10.47
CA ASP A 112 17.09 -17.29 9.39
C ASP A 112 17.86 -17.26 8.07
N ASN A 113 17.70 -18.31 7.28
CA ASN A 113 18.28 -18.46 5.94
C ASN A 113 17.20 -18.86 4.94
N TYR A 114 17.31 -18.35 3.71
CA TYR A 114 16.39 -18.56 2.62
C TYR A 114 17.12 -19.15 1.43
N ILE A 115 16.57 -20.23 0.88
CA ILE A 115 17.07 -20.94 -0.29
C ILE A 115 15.95 -21.03 -1.30
N GLU A 116 16.22 -20.65 -2.54
CA GLU A 116 15.24 -20.70 -3.61
C GLU A 116 15.59 -21.80 -4.60
N GLN A 117 14.60 -22.58 -5.00
CA GLN A 117 14.72 -23.64 -6.00
C GLN A 117 13.58 -23.57 -7.00
N ASN A 118 13.82 -24.09 -8.20
CA ASN A 118 12.84 -24.16 -9.29
C ASN A 118 12.20 -22.79 -9.61
N GLY A 119 12.91 -21.70 -9.31
CA GLY A 119 12.53 -20.35 -9.65
C GLY A 119 13.01 -20.02 -11.05
N ASP A 120 12.10 -19.64 -11.95
CA ASP A 120 12.42 -19.21 -13.30
C ASP A 120 12.13 -17.72 -13.45
N ILE A 121 13.17 -16.90 -13.42
CA ILE A 121 13.14 -15.52 -13.91
C ILE A 121 13.80 -15.57 -15.28
N THR A 122 13.06 -15.29 -16.36
CA THR A 122 13.64 -15.37 -17.70
C THR A 122 14.70 -14.28 -17.88
N ALA A 123 15.87 -14.64 -18.40
CA ALA A 123 16.93 -13.67 -18.69
C ALA A 123 16.47 -12.68 -19.76
N ASN A 124 16.52 -11.38 -19.45
CA ASN A 124 16.10 -10.33 -20.37
C ASN A 124 17.31 -9.74 -21.11
N PRO A 125 17.51 -10.03 -22.42
CA PRO A 125 18.64 -9.49 -23.17
C PRO A 125 18.56 -7.97 -23.33
N PHE A 126 17.36 -7.37 -23.34
CA PHE A 126 17.21 -5.92 -23.39
C PHE A 126 17.62 -5.26 -22.06
N TYR A 127 17.39 -5.93 -20.92
CA TYR A 127 17.91 -5.49 -19.62
C TYR A 127 19.43 -5.55 -19.59
N ALA A 128 20.03 -6.67 -20.01
CA ALA A 128 21.48 -6.81 -20.09
C ALA A 128 22.12 -5.76 -21.02
N ALA A 129 21.49 -5.48 -22.16
CA ALA A 129 21.94 -4.44 -23.09
C ALA A 129 21.88 -3.03 -22.46
N ARG A 130 20.85 -2.72 -21.65
CA ARG A 130 20.74 -1.43 -20.95
C ARG A 130 21.77 -1.26 -19.83
N TYR A 131 22.15 -2.35 -19.16
CA TYR A 131 22.95 -2.32 -17.92
C TYR A 131 24.26 -3.08 -18.03
N ALA A 132 24.96 -2.95 -19.17
CA ALA A 132 26.32 -3.45 -19.39
C ALA A 132 26.52 -4.94 -19.01
N GLY A 133 25.55 -5.79 -19.35
CA GLY A 133 25.59 -7.23 -19.10
C GLY A 133 25.02 -7.66 -17.74
N ALA A 134 24.47 -6.75 -16.93
CA ALA A 134 23.82 -7.12 -15.68
C ALA A 134 22.62 -8.06 -15.90
N SER A 135 22.42 -8.99 -14.96
CA SER A 135 21.30 -9.93 -14.98
C SER A 135 20.10 -9.41 -14.19
N ASN A 136 18.89 -9.62 -14.71
CA ASN A 136 17.62 -9.34 -14.02
C ASN A 136 17.18 -10.49 -13.08
N GLN A 137 17.96 -11.57 -12.98
CA GLN A 137 17.54 -12.84 -12.36
C GLN A 137 17.90 -12.96 -10.86
N ALA A 138 18.29 -11.85 -10.22
CA ALA A 138 18.54 -11.86 -8.78
C ALA A 138 17.27 -12.24 -8.01
N ASN A 139 17.44 -13.09 -6.99
CA ASN A 139 16.36 -13.69 -6.22
C ASN A 139 16.69 -13.78 -4.72
N LEU A 140 15.89 -14.54 -3.97
CA LEU A 140 16.08 -14.74 -2.53
C LEU A 140 17.07 -15.86 -2.17
N ASN A 141 17.72 -16.48 -3.16
CA ASN A 141 18.61 -17.59 -2.89
C ASN A 141 19.80 -17.14 -2.02
N ASN A 142 20.13 -17.95 -1.01
CA ASN A 142 21.22 -17.73 -0.07
C ASN A 142 21.16 -16.40 0.70
N ARG A 143 19.97 -15.89 0.99
CA ARG A 143 19.79 -14.70 1.83
C ARG A 143 19.63 -15.10 3.29
N SER A 144 20.21 -14.33 4.21
CA SER A 144 20.11 -14.60 5.65
C SER A 144 19.96 -13.37 6.51
N THR A 145 19.50 -13.56 7.74
CA THR A 145 19.39 -12.50 8.75
C THR A 145 19.70 -13.03 10.15
N PHE A 146 20.51 -12.28 10.90
CA PHE A 146 20.83 -12.56 12.29
C PHE A 146 20.03 -11.63 13.21
N GLN A 147 19.41 -12.22 14.22
CA GLN A 147 18.39 -11.61 15.05
C GLN A 147 18.73 -11.73 16.55
N PRO A 148 19.67 -10.95 17.10
CA PRO A 148 19.97 -10.93 18.53
C PRO A 148 18.85 -10.24 19.31
N ARG A 149 18.61 -10.70 20.54
CA ARG A 149 17.52 -10.24 21.42
C ARG A 149 17.97 -10.29 22.87
N ILE A 150 17.67 -9.23 23.60
CA ILE A 150 17.83 -9.17 25.05
C ILE A 150 16.57 -8.56 25.66
N GLY A 151 16.12 -9.11 26.78
CA GLY A 151 14.98 -8.60 27.53
C GLY A 151 15.06 -8.96 29.00
N PHE A 152 14.14 -8.41 29.77
CA PHE A 152 14.01 -8.68 31.20
C PHE A 152 12.56 -8.64 31.64
N ASN A 153 12.26 -9.38 32.70
CA ASN A 153 11.04 -9.31 33.48
C ASN A 153 11.42 -9.10 34.94
N TRP A 154 10.91 -8.04 35.57
CA TRP A 154 11.23 -7.67 36.93
C TRP A 154 9.95 -7.42 37.75
N LYS A 155 9.84 -8.09 38.90
CA LYS A 155 8.72 -7.97 39.84
C LYS A 155 9.24 -7.63 41.24
N PRO A 156 9.75 -6.39 41.45
CA PRO A 156 10.38 -6.02 42.72
C PRO A 156 9.43 -6.11 43.92
N THR A 157 8.13 -5.95 43.68
CA THR A 157 7.08 -6.07 44.70
C THR A 157 5.85 -6.77 44.10
N GLU A 158 4.87 -7.13 44.92
CA GLU A 158 3.58 -7.68 44.44
C GLU A 158 2.73 -6.66 43.67
N ARG A 159 3.05 -5.36 43.84
CA ARG A 159 2.31 -4.24 43.22
C ARG A 159 2.93 -3.77 41.92
N LEU A 160 4.24 -3.95 41.73
CA LEU A 160 4.98 -3.45 40.58
C LEU A 160 5.55 -4.59 39.74
N ALA A 161 5.24 -4.58 38.45
CA ALA A 161 5.87 -5.43 37.45
C ALA A 161 6.36 -4.56 36.29
N VAL A 162 7.63 -4.72 35.89
CA VAL A 162 8.25 -4.02 34.77
C VAL A 162 8.90 -5.05 33.86
N ALA A 163 8.69 -4.92 32.55
CA ALA A 163 9.39 -5.74 31.57
C ALA A 163 9.83 -4.89 30.39
N GLY A 164 10.91 -5.30 29.75
CA GLY A 164 11.44 -4.58 28.61
C GLY A 164 12.40 -5.42 27.79
N GLY A 165 12.77 -4.91 26.63
CA GLY A 165 13.73 -5.58 25.78
C GLY A 165 14.05 -4.82 24.51
N VAL A 166 15.11 -5.26 23.85
CA VAL A 166 15.53 -4.81 22.54
C VAL A 166 15.97 -6.01 21.72
N GLY A 167 15.65 -5.99 20.42
CA GLY A 167 16.14 -7.01 19.52
C GLY A 167 15.95 -6.66 18.07
N VAL A 168 16.65 -7.40 17.22
CA VAL A 168 16.41 -7.40 15.78
C VAL A 168 15.34 -8.44 15.47
N PHE A 169 14.38 -8.05 14.65
CA PHE A 169 13.27 -8.89 14.23
C PHE A 169 13.16 -8.88 12.71
N SER A 170 13.01 -10.05 12.15
CA SER A 170 12.65 -10.28 10.75
C SER A 170 11.45 -11.22 10.73
N GLY A 171 10.44 -10.88 9.93
CA GLY A 171 9.31 -11.76 9.64
C GLY A 171 9.60 -12.60 8.39
N GLY A 172 8.80 -13.64 8.16
CA GLY A 172 8.91 -14.46 6.94
C GLY A 172 8.95 -13.62 5.66
N ALA A 173 9.49 -14.19 4.59
CA ALA A 173 9.64 -13.48 3.32
C ALA A 173 8.28 -13.01 2.79
N PRO A 174 8.02 -11.69 2.62
CA PRO A 174 6.83 -11.20 1.93
C PRO A 174 6.86 -11.59 0.45
N LEU A 175 6.49 -12.85 0.15
CA LEU A 175 6.65 -13.50 -1.15
C LEU A 175 6.16 -12.66 -2.32
N VAL A 176 5.09 -11.90 -2.12
CA VAL A 176 4.53 -11.03 -3.16
C VAL A 176 5.52 -9.98 -3.66
N LEU A 177 6.35 -9.39 -2.79
CA LEU A 177 7.35 -8.39 -3.17
C LEU A 177 8.37 -8.99 -4.15
N TYR A 178 8.82 -10.21 -3.86
CA TYR A 178 9.84 -10.90 -4.64
C TYR A 178 9.28 -11.58 -5.88
N SER A 179 8.06 -12.12 -5.80
CA SER A 179 7.35 -12.77 -6.90
C SER A 179 7.13 -11.85 -8.11
N ASN A 180 7.16 -10.52 -7.90
CA ASN A 180 7.04 -9.53 -8.97
C ASN A 180 8.09 -9.69 -10.06
N SER A 181 9.32 -10.11 -9.72
CA SER A 181 10.40 -10.33 -10.70
C SER A 181 10.23 -11.63 -11.49
N PHE A 182 9.54 -12.63 -10.92
CA PHE A 182 9.14 -13.86 -11.62
C PHE A 182 7.94 -13.61 -12.53
N ALA A 183 7.03 -12.74 -12.10
CA ALA A 183 5.81 -12.43 -12.85
C ALA A 183 6.03 -11.45 -13.99
N ASN A 184 7.04 -10.59 -13.89
CA ASN A 184 7.33 -9.59 -14.91
C ASN A 184 8.84 -9.39 -15.08
N ASP A 185 9.48 -10.34 -15.75
CA ASP A 185 10.89 -10.28 -16.17
C ASP A 185 11.12 -9.45 -17.45
N GLY A 186 10.04 -8.88 -18.02
CA GLY A 186 10.07 -8.05 -19.23
C GLY A 186 10.20 -8.82 -20.55
N THR A 187 10.22 -10.16 -20.54
CA THR A 187 10.33 -10.96 -21.78
C THR A 187 9.36 -12.12 -21.85
N ARG A 188 8.87 -12.64 -20.72
CA ARG A 188 7.93 -13.75 -20.68
C ARG A 188 6.61 -13.45 -21.41
N LEU A 189 6.13 -12.23 -21.25
CA LEU A 189 4.92 -11.71 -21.87
C LEU A 189 5.28 -10.65 -22.91
N ASN A 190 4.48 -10.56 -23.97
CA ASN A 190 4.48 -9.41 -24.85
C ASN A 190 3.05 -8.90 -25.07
N SER A 191 2.92 -7.62 -25.40
CA SER A 191 1.64 -6.93 -25.58
C SER A 191 1.60 -6.19 -26.91
N ILE A 192 0.42 -6.19 -27.53
CA ILE A 192 0.10 -5.42 -28.74
C ILE A 192 -1.16 -4.58 -28.51
N ASP A 193 -1.25 -3.43 -29.17
CA ASP A 193 -2.40 -2.53 -29.17
C ASP A 193 -2.76 -2.22 -30.61
N LEU A 194 -3.48 -3.15 -31.24
CA LEU A 194 -3.85 -3.06 -32.65
C LEU A 194 -5.06 -2.16 -32.80
N ARG A 195 -5.00 -1.24 -33.76
CA ARG A 195 -6.04 -0.25 -34.06
C ARG A 195 -6.33 -0.20 -35.54
N ARG A 196 -7.61 -0.08 -35.87
CA ARG A 196 -8.09 0.16 -37.24
C ARG A 196 -7.82 1.61 -37.63
N THR A 197 -7.38 1.83 -38.86
CA THR A 197 -7.15 3.17 -39.40
C THR A 197 -8.37 3.64 -40.19
N PHE A 198 -8.64 4.95 -40.13
CA PHE A 198 -9.76 5.60 -40.80
C PHE A 198 -9.27 6.77 -41.65
N THR A 199 -9.98 7.05 -42.75
CA THR A 199 -9.83 8.29 -43.51
C THR A 199 -10.33 9.48 -42.68
N ALA A 200 -10.04 10.70 -43.12
CA ALA A 200 -10.57 11.92 -42.50
C ALA A 200 -12.12 11.97 -42.50
N THR A 201 -12.77 11.23 -43.40
CA THR A 201 -14.24 11.10 -43.47
C THR A 201 -14.80 9.97 -42.61
N GLY A 202 -13.96 9.31 -41.79
CA GLY A 202 -14.38 8.24 -40.89
C GLY A 202 -14.59 6.88 -41.56
N VAL A 203 -14.09 6.69 -42.78
CA VAL A 203 -14.19 5.41 -43.51
C VAL A 203 -12.97 4.55 -43.19
N ALA A 204 -13.18 3.28 -42.82
CA ALA A 204 -12.07 2.36 -42.56
C ALA A 204 -11.21 2.17 -43.82
N THR A 205 -9.89 2.32 -43.69
CA THR A 205 -8.96 2.21 -44.82
C THR A 205 -8.60 0.75 -45.18
N GLY A 206 -9.00 -0.20 -44.34
CA GLY A 206 -8.55 -1.60 -44.43
C GLY A 206 -7.14 -1.84 -43.89
N THR A 207 -6.49 -0.82 -43.32
CA THR A 207 -5.16 -0.92 -42.70
C THR A 207 -5.24 -0.81 -41.18
N PHE A 208 -4.15 -1.22 -40.53
CA PHE A 208 -4.04 -1.30 -39.08
C PHE A 208 -2.70 -0.77 -38.59
N THR A 209 -2.67 -0.34 -37.33
CA THR A 209 -1.46 0.14 -36.63
C THR A 209 -1.33 -0.57 -35.29
N ASP A 210 -0.11 -0.71 -34.77
CA ASP A 210 0.14 -1.13 -33.39
C ASP A 210 0.68 0.05 -32.57
N ALA A 211 -0.06 0.47 -31.53
CA ALA A 211 0.38 1.58 -30.69
C ALA A 211 1.63 1.25 -29.85
N ASN A 212 1.97 -0.04 -29.69
CA ASN A 212 3.20 -0.48 -29.02
C ASN A 212 4.41 -0.56 -29.97
N ASN A 213 4.21 -0.36 -31.28
CA ASN A 213 5.27 -0.45 -32.29
C ASN A 213 5.03 0.56 -33.42
N ALA A 214 5.40 1.83 -33.18
CA ALA A 214 5.43 2.84 -34.22
C ALA A 214 6.63 2.56 -35.15
N THR A 215 6.36 2.07 -36.36
CA THR A 215 7.38 1.68 -37.34
C THR A 215 7.06 2.22 -38.73
N THR A 216 8.12 2.50 -39.50
CA THR A 216 8.05 2.84 -40.93
C THR A 216 8.54 1.69 -41.82
N ASP A 217 8.98 0.58 -41.22
CA ASP A 217 9.46 -0.59 -41.95
C ASP A 217 8.30 -1.33 -42.64
N ALA A 218 8.41 -1.49 -43.95
CA ALA A 218 7.34 -2.07 -44.78
C ALA A 218 7.01 -3.52 -44.41
N ALA A 219 8.02 -4.32 -44.04
CA ALA A 219 7.81 -5.71 -43.65
C ALA A 219 7.05 -5.83 -42.32
N THR A 220 7.39 -4.99 -41.34
CA THR A 220 6.70 -4.92 -40.05
C THR A 220 5.28 -4.37 -40.22
N ILE A 221 5.08 -3.36 -41.08
CA ILE A 221 3.75 -2.85 -41.43
C ILE A 221 2.88 -3.96 -42.03
N ALA A 222 3.42 -4.80 -42.92
CA ALA A 222 2.68 -5.94 -43.47
C ALA A 222 2.26 -6.94 -42.38
N GLN A 223 3.14 -7.22 -41.41
CA GLN A 223 2.81 -8.08 -40.26
C GLN A 223 1.74 -7.46 -39.35
N ILE A 224 1.81 -6.16 -39.07
CA ILE A 224 0.80 -5.42 -38.30
C ILE A 224 -0.56 -5.50 -39.01
N ASN A 225 -0.59 -5.29 -40.34
CA ASN A 225 -1.82 -5.38 -41.11
C ASN A 225 -2.41 -6.80 -41.08
N ALA A 226 -1.59 -7.83 -41.23
CA ALA A 226 -2.04 -9.23 -41.13
C ALA A 226 -2.59 -9.56 -39.74
N ALA A 227 -1.89 -9.17 -38.67
CA ALA A 227 -2.34 -9.37 -37.30
C ALA A 227 -3.60 -8.56 -36.99
N GLY A 228 -3.67 -7.30 -37.43
CA GLY A 228 -4.83 -6.43 -37.31
C GLY A 228 -6.06 -7.00 -37.98
N ALA A 229 -5.93 -7.47 -39.23
CA ALA A 229 -7.03 -8.11 -39.95
C ALA A 229 -7.52 -9.38 -39.23
N ALA A 230 -6.60 -10.21 -38.71
CA ALA A 230 -6.91 -11.43 -37.99
C ALA A 230 -7.51 -11.18 -36.59
N ALA A 231 -7.22 -10.04 -35.97
CA ALA A 231 -7.66 -9.71 -34.62
C ALA A 231 -8.92 -8.82 -34.57
N LEU A 232 -9.15 -7.98 -35.58
CA LEU A 232 -10.16 -6.93 -35.55
C LEU A 232 -11.34 -7.14 -36.51
N ASN A 233 -11.26 -8.12 -37.43
CA ASN A 233 -12.38 -8.50 -38.30
C ASN A 233 -13.01 -9.80 -37.80
N ASN A 234 -14.33 -9.93 -37.95
CA ASN A 234 -15.12 -11.10 -37.57
C ASN A 234 -14.86 -11.54 -36.10
N VAL A 235 -14.78 -10.56 -35.19
CA VAL A 235 -14.49 -10.79 -33.79
C VAL A 235 -15.67 -11.52 -33.12
N ASP A 236 -15.40 -12.73 -32.62
CA ASP A 236 -16.34 -13.53 -31.83
C ASP A 236 -16.06 -13.47 -30.31
N GLY A 237 -14.99 -12.78 -29.91
CA GLY A 237 -14.54 -12.64 -28.52
C GLY A 237 -13.76 -13.85 -27.98
N PHE A 238 -13.46 -14.85 -28.81
CA PHE A 238 -12.76 -16.07 -28.44
C PHE A 238 -11.52 -16.30 -29.33
N GLY A 239 -10.68 -17.27 -28.95
CA GLY A 239 -9.61 -17.79 -29.82
C GLY A 239 -8.39 -16.92 -30.10
N LEU A 240 -8.39 -15.60 -29.80
CA LEU A 240 -7.25 -14.71 -30.09
C LEU A 240 -5.93 -15.21 -29.49
N GLN A 241 -5.97 -15.82 -28.31
CA GLN A 241 -4.83 -16.44 -27.63
C GLN A 241 -4.22 -17.63 -28.37
N LYS A 242 -4.93 -18.22 -29.32
CA LYS A 242 -4.46 -19.32 -30.18
C LYS A 242 -4.36 -18.92 -31.66
N ASN A 243 -4.66 -17.67 -32.00
CA ASN A 243 -4.60 -17.21 -33.39
C ASN A 243 -3.13 -17.16 -33.85
N ALA A 244 -2.76 -17.99 -34.82
CA ALA A 244 -1.38 -18.15 -35.26
C ALA A 244 -0.77 -16.86 -35.81
N VAL A 245 -1.54 -16.06 -36.56
CA VAL A 245 -1.06 -14.81 -37.18
C VAL A 245 -0.76 -13.77 -36.11
N VAL A 246 -1.70 -13.58 -35.18
CA VAL A 246 -1.58 -12.60 -34.09
C VAL A 246 -0.44 -12.97 -33.15
N ASN A 247 -0.33 -14.25 -32.76
CA ASN A 247 0.74 -14.70 -31.87
C ASN A 247 2.12 -14.72 -32.57
N ALA A 248 2.18 -14.99 -33.88
CA ALA A 248 3.41 -14.86 -34.64
C ALA A 248 3.93 -13.42 -34.66
N TYR A 249 3.04 -12.42 -34.89
CA TYR A 249 3.42 -11.00 -34.79
C TYR A 249 3.83 -10.63 -33.36
N LEU A 250 3.02 -11.01 -32.35
CA LEU A 250 3.32 -10.74 -30.95
C LEU A 250 4.68 -11.30 -30.53
N SER A 251 5.05 -12.50 -30.96
CA SER A 251 6.36 -13.09 -30.62
C SER A 251 7.56 -12.35 -31.21
N LYS A 252 7.37 -11.62 -32.32
CA LYS A 252 8.42 -10.91 -33.08
C LYS A 252 8.44 -9.40 -32.85
N ASN A 253 7.48 -8.85 -32.11
CA ASN A 253 7.43 -7.43 -31.80
C ASN A 253 8.50 -7.08 -30.74
N THR A 254 9.75 -6.99 -31.18
CA THR A 254 10.92 -6.66 -30.35
C THR A 254 10.91 -5.22 -29.84
N THR A 255 10.25 -4.30 -30.55
CA THR A 255 10.04 -2.91 -30.10
C THR A 255 9.25 -2.87 -28.79
N SER A 256 8.18 -3.67 -28.71
CA SER A 256 7.38 -3.79 -27.50
C SER A 256 8.17 -4.46 -26.36
N LEU A 257 8.91 -5.54 -26.65
CA LEU A 257 9.77 -6.22 -25.66
C LEU A 257 10.90 -5.34 -25.12
N ALA A 258 11.55 -4.55 -25.98
CA ALA A 258 12.60 -3.62 -25.56
C ALA A 258 12.06 -2.54 -24.60
N ASN A 259 10.80 -2.13 -24.79
CA ASN A 259 10.13 -1.15 -23.94
C ASN A 259 9.44 -1.76 -22.72
N ALA A 260 9.18 -3.07 -22.69
CA ALA A 260 8.46 -3.76 -21.62
C ALA A 260 9.08 -3.50 -20.24
N THR A 261 8.24 -3.36 -19.21
CA THR A 261 8.72 -3.15 -17.85
C THR A 261 9.40 -4.38 -17.31
N THR A 262 10.60 -4.25 -16.75
CA THR A 262 11.29 -5.35 -16.05
C THR A 262 11.29 -5.10 -14.55
N ASN A 263 10.75 -6.05 -13.78
CA ASN A 263 10.93 -6.06 -12.33
C ASN A 263 12.21 -6.84 -11.99
N SER A 264 13.05 -6.30 -11.13
CA SER A 264 14.31 -6.92 -10.72
C SER A 264 14.61 -6.69 -9.24
N ILE A 265 15.47 -7.53 -8.66
CA ILE A 265 15.88 -7.44 -7.26
C ILE A 265 17.35 -7.02 -7.21
N ASP A 266 17.71 -6.22 -6.22
CA ASP A 266 19.10 -5.91 -5.92
C ASP A 266 19.88 -7.19 -5.57
N PRO A 267 20.98 -7.51 -6.29
CA PRO A 267 21.85 -8.63 -5.93
C PRO A 267 22.38 -8.55 -4.50
N ASN A 268 22.39 -7.37 -3.87
CA ASN A 268 22.80 -7.15 -2.48
C ASN A 268 21.61 -6.98 -1.51
N PHE A 269 20.39 -7.29 -1.94
CA PHE A 269 19.20 -7.20 -1.09
C PHE A 269 19.36 -8.01 0.20
N LYS A 270 18.99 -7.40 1.31
CA LYS A 270 18.97 -7.98 2.66
C LYS A 270 17.53 -8.23 3.07
N ILE A 271 17.29 -9.39 3.70
CA ILE A 271 15.97 -9.73 4.22
C ILE A 271 15.46 -8.63 5.14
N ASN A 272 14.17 -8.33 4.99
CA ASN A 272 13.52 -7.26 5.72
C ASN A 272 13.65 -7.45 7.22
N SER A 273 14.11 -6.41 7.92
CA SER A 273 14.29 -6.46 9.37
C SER A 273 14.09 -5.11 10.02
N VAL A 274 13.73 -5.15 11.30
CA VAL A 274 13.51 -3.99 12.16
C VAL A 274 14.21 -4.21 13.50
N VAL A 275 14.58 -3.13 14.17
CA VAL A 275 14.92 -3.16 15.60
C VAL A 275 13.66 -2.81 16.37
N ARG A 276 13.28 -3.62 17.36
CA ARG A 276 12.20 -3.29 18.29
C ARG A 276 12.74 -3.09 19.68
N ILE A 277 12.27 -2.05 20.34
CA ILE A 277 12.53 -1.74 21.75
C ILE A 277 11.16 -1.65 22.41
N ASN A 278 10.99 -2.30 23.56
CA ASN A 278 9.77 -2.22 24.34
C ASN A 278 10.07 -2.03 25.82
N LEU A 279 9.20 -1.30 26.50
CA LEU A 279 9.16 -1.15 27.94
C LEU A 279 7.69 -1.14 28.36
N ASN A 280 7.33 -1.99 29.31
CA ASN A 280 5.99 -2.04 29.88
C ASN A 280 6.09 -2.08 31.40
N GLY A 281 5.11 -1.46 32.04
CA GLY A 281 4.99 -1.36 33.49
C GLY A 281 3.54 -1.55 33.90
N ARG A 282 3.32 -2.29 34.99
CA ARG A 282 2.03 -2.40 35.66
C ARG A 282 2.21 -2.10 37.13
N TYR A 283 1.33 -1.27 37.66
CA TYR A 283 1.31 -0.90 39.05
C TYR A 283 -0.09 -1.00 39.63
N LYS A 284 -0.22 -1.66 40.79
CA LYS A 284 -1.46 -1.67 41.59
C LYS A 284 -1.45 -0.47 42.53
N VAL A 285 -2.43 0.42 42.36
CA VAL A 285 -2.59 1.63 43.17
C VAL A 285 -3.75 1.46 44.13
N ASP A 286 -3.49 1.76 45.39
CA ASP A 286 -4.50 1.90 46.42
C ASP A 286 -4.73 3.40 46.63
N ALA A 287 -5.87 3.91 46.15
CA ALA A 287 -6.13 5.36 46.06
C ALA A 287 -6.91 5.89 47.28
N GLY A 288 -7.05 5.08 48.33
CA GLY A 288 -7.61 5.47 49.62
C GLY A 288 -9.14 5.62 49.60
N SER A 289 -9.68 6.24 50.66
CA SER A 289 -11.11 6.24 50.95
C SER A 289 -12.01 6.91 49.90
N PHE A 290 -11.47 7.83 49.08
CA PHE A 290 -12.25 8.56 48.08
C PHE A 290 -12.39 7.82 46.74
N LEU A 291 -11.31 7.23 46.22
CA LEU A 291 -11.28 6.55 44.91
C LEU A 291 -11.27 5.01 45.01
N GLY A 292 -11.09 4.47 46.23
CA GLY A 292 -10.98 3.05 46.50
C GLY A 292 -9.63 2.43 46.10
N ASP A 293 -9.43 1.20 46.52
CA ASP A 293 -8.17 0.47 46.34
C ASP A 293 -8.20 -0.50 45.14
N GLY A 294 -7.03 -1.03 44.75
CA GLY A 294 -6.95 -2.05 43.69
C GLY A 294 -7.05 -1.53 42.25
N TRP A 295 -6.73 -0.25 42.00
CA TRP A 295 -6.60 0.28 40.65
C TRP A 295 -5.44 -0.39 39.92
N GLN A 296 -5.65 -0.80 38.67
CA GLN A 296 -4.59 -1.31 37.81
C GLN A 296 -4.14 -0.22 36.84
N VAL A 297 -2.93 0.32 37.05
CA VAL A 297 -2.32 1.27 36.12
C VAL A 297 -1.32 0.54 35.23
N ARG A 298 -1.33 0.84 33.94
CA ARG A 298 -0.45 0.24 32.92
C ARG A 298 0.20 1.35 32.10
N GLY A 299 1.47 1.18 31.78
CA GLY A 299 2.20 2.05 30.89
C GLY A 299 3.02 1.22 29.92
N ASP A 300 2.93 1.53 28.63
CA ASP A 300 3.60 0.80 27.56
C ASP A 300 4.32 1.78 26.63
N LEU A 301 5.53 1.43 26.23
CA LEU A 301 6.32 2.09 25.21
C LEU A 301 6.83 1.04 24.23
N ALA A 302 6.58 1.26 22.94
CA ALA A 302 7.09 0.44 21.85
C ALA A 302 7.74 1.34 20.79
N VAL A 303 9.00 1.08 20.49
CA VAL A 303 9.76 1.74 19.43
C VAL A 303 10.15 0.70 18.39
N THR A 304 9.91 0.99 17.12
CA THR A 304 10.35 0.18 15.98
C THR A 304 11.20 1.07 15.07
N LEU A 305 12.42 0.64 14.78
CA LEU A 305 13.33 1.30 13.85
C LEU A 305 13.54 0.41 12.64
N THR A 306 13.43 0.98 11.44
CA THR A 306 13.70 0.24 10.21
C THR A 306 15.19 -0.06 10.12
N ARG A 307 15.55 -1.34 9.94
CA ARG A 307 16.95 -1.77 9.73
C ARG A 307 17.18 -2.06 8.26
N ASN A 308 16.40 -3.00 7.71
CA ASN A 308 16.33 -3.27 6.27
C ASN A 308 14.84 -3.21 5.86
N GLY A 309 14.37 -2.03 5.48
CA GLY A 309 13.10 -1.86 4.78
C GLY A 309 13.23 -2.24 3.30
N TYR A 310 12.14 -2.18 2.55
CA TYR A 310 12.15 -2.33 1.09
C TYR A 310 11.69 -1.04 0.42
N THR A 311 12.18 -0.80 -0.80
CA THR A 311 11.75 0.28 -1.68
C THR A 311 11.90 -0.12 -3.14
N TYR A 312 11.22 0.58 -4.03
CA TYR A 312 11.36 0.44 -5.48
C TYR A 312 11.92 1.73 -6.08
N THR A 313 12.77 1.57 -7.09
CA THR A 313 13.33 2.66 -7.91
C THR A 313 13.19 2.28 -9.39
N ASP A 314 12.96 3.24 -10.29
CA ASP A 314 13.01 3.00 -11.74
C ASP A 314 14.45 3.22 -12.23
N LEU A 315 15.13 2.14 -12.63
CA LEU A 315 16.49 2.21 -13.18
C LEU A 315 16.54 2.86 -14.57
N ARG A 316 15.40 3.00 -15.26
CA ARG A 316 15.34 3.76 -16.52
C ARG A 316 15.13 5.25 -16.28
N ALA A 317 14.80 5.70 -15.07
CA ALA A 317 14.71 7.13 -14.78
C ALA A 317 16.11 7.68 -14.46
N VAL A 318 16.71 8.38 -15.42
CA VAL A 318 18.04 9.00 -15.29
C VAL A 318 17.89 10.51 -15.09
N PRO A 319 18.52 11.12 -14.07
CA PRO A 319 18.47 12.56 -13.87
C PRO A 319 18.95 13.32 -15.11
N ASN A 320 18.21 14.35 -15.52
CA ASN A 320 18.53 15.16 -16.70
C ASN A 320 18.40 16.67 -16.48
N GLY A 321 18.10 17.11 -15.25
CA GLY A 321 18.01 18.52 -14.90
C GLY A 321 17.36 18.75 -13.55
N THR A 322 17.03 20.01 -13.28
CA THR A 322 16.37 20.45 -12.05
C THR A 322 15.09 21.19 -12.41
N LEU A 323 14.04 20.96 -11.65
CA LEU A 323 12.75 21.62 -11.78
C LEU A 323 12.71 22.96 -11.04
N PRO A 324 11.73 23.83 -11.32
CA PRO A 324 11.64 25.17 -10.72
C PRO A 324 11.55 25.17 -9.19
N ASP A 325 11.06 24.10 -8.59
CA ASP A 325 10.96 23.91 -7.14
C ASP A 325 12.19 23.23 -6.51
N GLY A 326 13.26 23.02 -7.29
CA GLY A 326 14.52 22.43 -6.86
C GLY A 326 14.58 20.90 -6.94
N ARG A 327 13.50 20.21 -7.33
CA ARG A 327 13.52 18.75 -7.47
C ARG A 327 14.29 18.28 -8.70
N PRO A 328 14.88 17.06 -8.68
CA PRO A 328 15.46 16.48 -9.89
C PRO A 328 14.37 16.21 -10.93
N ARG A 329 14.72 16.46 -12.19
CA ARG A 329 13.96 16.00 -13.36
C ARG A 329 14.66 14.79 -13.97
N TYR A 330 13.87 13.85 -14.47
CA TYR A 330 14.37 12.63 -15.07
C TYR A 330 14.08 12.56 -16.58
N ILE A 331 14.75 11.65 -17.25
CA ILE A 331 14.42 11.17 -18.59
C ILE A 331 14.56 9.65 -18.63
N GLY A 332 13.88 9.01 -19.57
CA GLY A 332 14.09 7.59 -19.83
C GLY A 332 15.50 7.34 -20.34
N LEU A 333 16.19 6.33 -19.80
CA LEU A 333 17.45 5.83 -20.36
C LEU A 333 17.22 5.49 -21.85
N ASN A 334 18.09 6.02 -22.72
CA ASN A 334 17.95 5.94 -24.18
C ASN A 334 16.57 6.41 -24.70
N ASN A 335 15.96 7.40 -24.03
CA ASN A 335 14.62 7.92 -24.30
C ASN A 335 13.48 6.87 -24.20
N SER A 336 13.69 5.79 -23.45
CA SER A 336 12.67 4.76 -23.22
C SER A 336 11.41 5.30 -22.52
N GLY A 337 10.24 4.94 -23.05
CA GLY A 337 8.94 5.19 -22.40
C GLY A 337 8.60 4.21 -21.28
N GLY A 338 9.24 3.04 -21.23
CA GLY A 338 9.06 2.04 -20.18
C GLY A 338 9.84 2.31 -18.90
N SER A 339 9.74 1.40 -17.94
CA SER A 339 10.40 1.45 -16.62
C SER A 339 11.07 0.12 -16.27
N ASP A 340 12.14 0.14 -15.47
CA ASP A 340 12.73 -1.07 -14.88
C ASP A 340 12.69 -0.92 -13.35
N LEU A 341 11.71 -1.57 -12.72
CA LEU A 341 11.41 -1.41 -11.30
C LEU A 341 12.31 -2.33 -10.46
N PHE A 342 13.20 -1.71 -9.70
CA PHE A 342 14.25 -2.38 -8.95
C PHE A 342 13.97 -2.36 -7.45
N LEU A 343 13.82 -3.54 -6.87
CA LEU A 343 13.60 -3.77 -5.45
C LEU A 343 14.93 -3.72 -4.70
N THR A 344 15.09 -2.73 -3.84
CA THR A 344 16.28 -2.58 -2.97
C THR A 344 15.89 -2.26 -1.53
N ASN A 345 16.87 -2.12 -0.63
CA ASN A 345 16.65 -1.82 0.77
C ASN A 345 16.66 -0.32 1.10
N THR A 346 16.06 0.01 2.25
CA THR A 346 16.20 1.32 2.89
C THR A 346 16.42 1.14 4.39
N GLY A 347 17.13 2.08 5.03
CA GLY A 347 17.19 2.18 6.50
C GLY A 347 16.20 3.20 7.09
N GLN A 348 15.36 3.82 6.25
CA GLN A 348 14.50 4.92 6.67
C GLN A 348 13.17 4.44 7.24
N GLY A 349 12.66 5.15 8.26
CA GLY A 349 11.35 4.94 8.85
C GLY A 349 11.42 4.40 10.28
N TYR A 350 10.46 4.84 11.10
CA TYR A 350 10.35 4.44 12.50
C TYR A 350 8.92 4.57 13.00
N ALA A 351 8.59 3.86 14.07
CA ALA A 351 7.34 4.01 14.81
C ALA A 351 7.64 4.11 16.30
N ILE A 352 7.01 5.06 16.97
CA ILE A 352 7.03 5.22 18.43
C ILE A 352 5.57 5.20 18.89
N VAL A 353 5.23 4.28 19.76
CA VAL A 353 3.88 4.11 20.31
C VAL A 353 3.99 4.10 21.82
N GLY A 354 3.33 5.05 22.47
CA GLY A 354 3.18 5.09 23.92
C GLY A 354 1.72 4.88 24.29
N ALA A 355 1.44 4.10 25.33
CA ALA A 355 0.10 3.91 25.85
C ALA A 355 0.09 3.98 27.37
N VAL A 356 -1.02 4.48 27.90
CA VAL A 356 -1.34 4.45 29.33
C VAL A 356 -2.74 3.90 29.51
N GLY A 357 -2.94 3.08 30.54
CA GLY A 357 -4.21 2.46 30.83
C GLY A 357 -4.49 2.42 32.33
N LEU A 358 -5.76 2.47 32.67
CA LEU A 358 -6.28 2.34 34.02
C LEU A 358 -7.50 1.42 34.01
N ALA A 359 -7.64 0.58 35.03
CA ALA A 359 -8.82 -0.26 35.19
C ALA A 359 -9.15 -0.47 36.67
N LYS A 360 -10.44 -0.58 36.97
CA LYS A 360 -10.94 -0.90 38.30
C LYS A 360 -12.32 -1.56 38.23
N ASP A 361 -12.47 -2.60 39.01
CA ASP A 361 -13.75 -3.22 39.34
C ASP A 361 -14.10 -2.91 40.79
N TRP A 362 -15.34 -2.50 41.03
CA TRP A 362 -15.88 -2.25 42.36
C TRP A 362 -16.79 -3.41 42.78
N SER A 363 -16.87 -3.66 44.08
CA SER A 363 -17.73 -4.71 44.64
C SER A 363 -19.23 -4.47 44.47
N ASN A 364 -19.63 -3.25 44.09
CA ASN A 364 -21.02 -2.91 43.77
C ASN A 364 -21.42 -3.31 42.32
N GLY A 365 -20.52 -3.98 41.59
CA GLY A 365 -20.77 -4.47 40.24
C GLY A 365 -20.41 -3.48 39.12
N PHE A 366 -19.98 -2.27 39.45
CA PHE A 366 -19.48 -1.32 38.45
C PHE A 366 -18.02 -1.63 38.10
N GLY A 367 -17.66 -1.47 36.83
CA GLY A 367 -16.31 -1.57 36.31
C GLY A 367 -15.98 -0.45 35.34
N ILE A 368 -14.72 -0.01 35.35
CA ILE A 368 -14.16 0.91 34.37
C ILE A 368 -12.84 0.38 33.82
N SER A 369 -12.66 0.49 32.51
CA SER A 369 -11.36 0.40 31.86
C SER A 369 -11.19 1.55 30.89
N ALA A 370 -10.08 2.28 30.99
CA ALA A 370 -9.75 3.33 30.05
C ALA A 370 -8.30 3.21 29.59
N ALA A 371 -8.06 3.48 28.31
CA ALA A 371 -6.72 3.50 27.74
C ALA A 371 -6.57 4.63 26.73
N TYR A 372 -5.41 5.27 26.74
CA TYR A 372 -5.01 6.26 25.74
C TYR A 372 -3.69 5.83 25.11
N THR A 373 -3.64 5.82 23.78
CA THR A 373 -2.47 5.49 22.98
C THR A 373 -2.13 6.66 22.08
N ARG A 374 -0.85 7.04 22.06
CA ARG A 374 -0.29 8.01 21.13
C ARG A 374 0.79 7.38 20.28
N SER A 375 0.74 7.60 18.97
CA SER A 375 1.72 7.09 18.02
C SER A 375 2.32 8.18 17.14
N THR A 376 3.60 8.02 16.83
CA THR A 376 4.30 8.73 15.75
C THR A 376 4.92 7.69 14.84
N VAL A 377 4.45 7.63 13.60
CA VAL A 377 4.83 6.62 12.60
C VAL A 377 5.28 7.34 11.34
N ARG A 378 6.56 7.18 10.99
CA ARG A 378 7.13 7.68 9.75
C ARG A 378 7.63 6.53 8.89
N ASP A 379 7.27 6.56 7.61
CA ASP A 379 7.68 5.55 6.63
C ASP A 379 7.97 6.19 5.27
N ILE A 380 8.60 5.43 4.38
CA ILE A 380 8.73 5.81 2.97
C ILE A 380 7.60 5.23 2.11
N ASN A 381 7.06 4.08 2.50
CA ASN A 381 6.03 3.35 1.77
C ASN A 381 4.86 3.01 2.69
N SER A 382 3.68 3.56 2.39
CA SER A 382 2.42 3.28 3.10
C SER A 382 1.38 2.62 2.20
N ASN A 383 1.80 1.87 1.17
CA ASN A 383 0.87 1.25 0.25
C ASN A 383 0.31 -0.07 0.82
N VAL A 384 -0.90 -0.03 1.36
CA VAL A 384 -1.62 -1.21 1.88
C VAL A 384 -2.50 -1.92 0.87
N ASN A 385 -2.72 -1.31 -0.30
CA ASN A 385 -3.74 -1.78 -1.24
C ASN A 385 -3.14 -2.38 -2.52
N ASN A 386 -1.83 -2.24 -2.76
CA ASN A 386 -1.18 -2.77 -3.95
C ASN A 386 0.29 -3.17 -3.68
N SER A 387 0.54 -4.48 -3.66
CA SER A 387 1.86 -5.09 -3.42
C SER A 387 2.66 -5.39 -4.70
N THR A 388 2.17 -4.96 -5.86
CA THR A 388 2.94 -5.02 -7.11
C THR A 388 4.14 -4.06 -7.08
N ALA A 389 5.17 -4.33 -7.88
CA ALA A 389 6.32 -3.43 -7.99
C ALA A 389 5.92 -2.00 -8.37
N SER A 390 4.98 -1.86 -9.32
CA SER A 390 4.46 -0.54 -9.73
C SER A 390 3.65 0.14 -8.62
N GLY A 391 2.94 -0.63 -7.79
CA GLY A 391 2.28 -0.13 -6.58
C GLY A 391 3.28 0.37 -5.52
N GLY A 392 4.34 -0.39 -5.26
CA GLY A 392 5.41 0.01 -4.33
C GLY A 392 6.19 1.23 -4.80
N TYR A 393 6.35 1.41 -6.11
CA TYR A 393 6.91 2.62 -6.71
C TYR A 393 5.90 3.79 -6.70
N GLY A 394 4.61 3.51 -6.88
CA GLY A 394 3.51 4.48 -6.99
C GLY A 394 3.10 5.21 -5.70
N VAL A 395 4.02 5.41 -4.75
CA VAL A 395 3.75 6.08 -3.47
C VAL A 395 3.98 7.59 -3.55
N ALA A 396 3.29 8.35 -2.69
CA ALA A 396 3.45 9.79 -2.61
C ALA A 396 4.90 10.18 -2.36
N THR A 397 5.47 11.04 -3.21
CA THR A 397 6.89 11.34 -3.18
C THR A 397 7.26 12.78 -3.53
N ASN A 398 8.32 13.26 -2.89
CA ASN A 398 9.04 14.47 -3.24
C ASN A 398 9.94 14.22 -4.45
N ASP A 399 10.94 13.33 -4.32
CA ASP A 399 11.78 12.89 -5.44
C ASP A 399 10.97 11.90 -6.29
N PRO A 400 10.72 12.18 -7.58
CA PRO A 400 10.00 11.30 -8.49
C PRO A 400 10.50 9.85 -8.53
N ASN A 401 11.80 9.60 -8.35
CA ASN A 401 12.33 8.25 -8.44
C ASN A 401 12.57 7.57 -7.09
N HIS A 402 12.58 8.33 -5.99
CA HIS A 402 12.88 7.81 -4.66
C HIS A 402 11.75 8.11 -3.67
N ALA A 403 11.19 7.07 -3.03
CA ALA A 403 10.13 7.23 -2.05
C ALA A 403 10.54 8.16 -0.89
N SER A 404 9.60 8.97 -0.42
CA SER A 404 9.89 10.02 0.57
C SER A 404 9.49 9.63 1.99
N LEU A 405 10.39 9.87 2.94
CA LEU A 405 10.11 9.73 4.36
C LEU A 405 9.12 10.81 4.80
N GLY A 406 8.03 10.40 5.43
CA GLY A 406 7.05 11.32 6.00
C GLY A 406 6.09 10.60 6.94
N THR A 407 5.05 11.30 7.35
CA THR A 407 4.03 10.72 8.22
C THR A 407 3.28 9.62 7.47
N SER A 408 3.21 8.43 8.06
CA SER A 408 2.58 7.26 7.43
C SER A 408 1.08 7.50 7.22
N SER A 409 0.54 7.08 6.07
CA SER A 409 -0.92 7.10 5.88
C SER A 409 -1.64 6.12 6.82
N LEU A 410 -0.92 5.17 7.42
CA LEU A 410 -1.46 4.17 8.36
C LEU A 410 -1.42 4.64 9.82
N GLN A 411 -0.83 5.80 10.10
CA GLN A 411 -0.73 6.31 11.46
C GLN A 411 -2.12 6.61 12.03
N VAL A 412 -2.42 6.08 13.21
CA VAL A 412 -3.49 6.56 14.09
C VAL A 412 -2.82 7.29 15.24
N ARG A 413 -2.71 8.63 15.14
CA ARG A 413 -1.85 9.42 16.02
C ARG A 413 -2.30 9.36 17.48
N ASP A 414 -3.60 9.44 17.70
CA ASP A 414 -4.21 9.42 19.02
C ASP A 414 -5.37 8.43 19.01
N GLN A 415 -5.48 7.59 20.03
CA GLN A 415 -6.59 6.66 20.22
C GLN A 415 -6.95 6.61 21.70
N ALA A 416 -8.25 6.66 22.00
CA ALA A 416 -8.79 6.45 23.33
C ALA A 416 -9.79 5.30 23.30
N ARG A 417 -9.82 4.50 24.36
CA ARG A 417 -10.81 3.46 24.61
C ARG A 417 -11.36 3.62 26.02
N LEU A 418 -12.66 3.44 26.16
CA LEU A 418 -13.38 3.45 27.42
C LEU A 418 -14.32 2.26 27.44
N GLU A 419 -14.32 1.53 28.53
CA GLU A 419 -15.25 0.46 28.82
C GLU A 419 -15.87 0.77 30.18
N LEU A 420 -17.20 0.78 30.21
CA LEU A 420 -18.00 0.89 31.43
C LEU A 420 -18.85 -0.37 31.52
N SER A 421 -18.73 -1.10 32.62
CA SER A 421 -19.53 -2.30 32.87
C SER A 421 -20.34 -2.13 34.15
N TYR A 422 -21.54 -2.71 34.16
CA TYR A 422 -22.36 -2.80 35.35
C TYR A 422 -23.07 -4.14 35.40
N THR A 423 -22.69 -4.95 36.39
CA THR A 423 -23.30 -6.24 36.69
C THR A 423 -24.09 -6.14 37.99
N HIS A 424 -25.39 -6.42 37.94
CA HIS A 424 -26.23 -6.40 39.13
C HIS A 424 -27.36 -7.41 39.04
N SER A 425 -27.67 -8.08 40.16
CA SER A 425 -28.82 -8.97 40.25
C SER A 425 -30.02 -8.22 40.83
N PHE A 426 -30.81 -7.55 39.98
CA PHE A 426 -32.00 -6.81 40.43
C PHE A 426 -33.08 -7.74 41.00
N PHE A 427 -33.09 -9.01 40.58
CA PHE A 427 -34.08 -10.02 40.98
C PHE A 427 -33.37 -11.32 41.36
N ARG A 428 -33.40 -11.68 42.65
CA ARG A 428 -32.72 -12.88 43.19
C ARG A 428 -31.24 -12.92 42.79
N ASP A 429 -30.78 -14.04 42.24
CA ASP A 429 -29.42 -14.31 41.75
C ASP A 429 -29.32 -14.24 40.21
N TYR A 430 -30.31 -13.61 39.55
CA TYR A 430 -30.33 -13.43 38.10
C TYR A 430 -29.64 -12.14 37.70
N GLU A 431 -28.46 -12.28 37.09
CA GLU A 431 -27.63 -11.15 36.72
C GLU A 431 -28.20 -10.38 35.52
N THR A 432 -28.14 -9.07 35.64
CA THR A 432 -28.26 -8.10 34.55
C THR A 432 -26.88 -7.53 34.29
N ASN A 433 -26.41 -7.56 33.04
CA ASN A 433 -25.16 -6.95 32.63
C ASN A 433 -25.44 -5.86 31.61
N ILE A 434 -24.78 -4.71 31.80
CA ILE A 434 -24.78 -3.60 30.86
C ILE A 434 -23.33 -3.23 30.61
N ASP A 435 -22.89 -3.33 29.37
CA ASP A 435 -21.54 -2.94 28.96
C ASP A 435 -21.61 -1.88 27.87
N LEU A 436 -20.84 -0.81 28.06
CA LEU A 436 -20.67 0.27 27.09
C LEU A 436 -19.22 0.32 26.66
N PHE A 437 -18.96 0.09 25.38
CA PHE A 437 -17.63 0.17 24.80
C PHE A 437 -17.51 1.38 23.88
N GLY A 438 -16.70 2.37 24.28
CA GLY A 438 -16.39 3.54 23.50
C GLY A 438 -14.98 3.49 22.94
N SER A 439 -14.83 3.77 21.64
CA SER A 439 -13.53 3.99 21.02
C SER A 439 -13.52 5.30 20.23
N TRP A 440 -12.48 6.10 20.44
CA TRP A 440 -12.18 7.28 19.64
C TRP A 440 -10.80 7.11 19.01
N ARG A 441 -10.68 7.49 17.74
CA ARG A 441 -9.39 7.54 17.04
C ARG A 441 -9.27 8.79 16.20
N ALA A 442 -8.07 9.38 16.22
CA ALA A 442 -7.72 10.43 15.29
C ALA A 442 -7.75 9.92 13.85
N GLY A 443 -8.24 10.75 12.93
CA GLY A 443 -8.28 10.44 11.52
C GLY A 443 -6.87 10.20 10.94
N ARG A 444 -6.78 9.22 10.05
CA ARG A 444 -5.53 8.84 9.39
C ARG A 444 -4.97 9.98 8.51
N PRO A 445 -3.64 10.15 8.42
CA PRO A 445 -3.03 11.11 7.52
C PRO A 445 -3.23 10.76 6.03
N TYR A 446 -3.25 11.78 5.17
CA TYR A 446 -3.19 11.63 3.71
C TYR A 446 -2.26 12.68 3.09
N SER A 447 -1.84 12.46 1.85
CA SER A 447 -0.89 13.35 1.14
C SER A 447 -1.55 14.10 -0.01
N PHE A 448 -1.13 15.33 -0.23
CA PHE A 448 -1.57 16.13 -1.38
C PHE A 448 -0.59 15.98 -2.52
N THR A 449 -1.10 15.64 -3.70
CA THR A 449 -0.31 15.52 -4.92
C THR A 449 -0.87 16.43 -6.01
N PHE A 450 -0.06 16.65 -7.03
CA PHE A 450 -0.56 17.06 -8.34
C PHE A 450 -0.32 15.94 -9.36
N ALA A 451 -1.03 15.99 -10.49
CA ALA A 451 -0.90 14.98 -11.53
C ALA A 451 -0.29 15.57 -12.80
N ASP A 452 0.70 14.88 -13.33
CA ASP A 452 1.09 15.04 -14.73
C ASP A 452 0.12 14.19 -15.58
N PRO A 453 -0.72 14.81 -16.43
CA PRO A 453 -1.75 14.10 -17.18
C PRO A 453 -1.19 13.33 -18.39
N ALA A 454 0.11 13.47 -18.70
CA ALA A 454 0.70 12.77 -19.84
C ALA A 454 0.66 11.24 -19.65
N ALA A 455 0.37 10.53 -20.74
CA ALA A 455 0.39 9.07 -20.76
C ALA A 455 1.85 8.56 -20.73
N GLY A 456 2.10 7.47 -20.00
CA GLY A 456 3.43 6.87 -19.90
C GLY A 456 4.36 7.66 -18.97
N ARG A 457 5.53 8.05 -19.48
CA ARG A 457 6.52 8.87 -18.76
C ARG A 457 6.11 10.33 -18.84
N GLY A 458 5.85 10.95 -17.69
CA GLY A 458 5.31 12.32 -17.63
C GLY A 458 6.28 13.38 -18.12
N ASN A 459 5.77 14.47 -18.72
CA ASN A 459 6.59 15.55 -19.28
C ASN A 459 7.16 16.51 -18.21
N VAL A 460 6.59 16.51 -16.99
CA VAL A 460 7.07 17.36 -15.89
C VAL A 460 8.28 16.70 -15.23
N PHE A 461 8.07 15.55 -14.60
CA PHE A 461 9.11 14.88 -13.80
C PHE A 461 9.91 13.84 -14.56
N GLY A 462 9.44 13.41 -15.74
CA GLY A 462 10.12 12.40 -16.54
C GLY A 462 10.19 11.02 -15.91
N THR A 463 9.20 10.67 -15.08
CA THR A 463 9.00 9.30 -14.54
C THR A 463 7.62 8.77 -14.87
N THR A 464 7.43 7.46 -14.75
CA THR A 464 6.10 6.83 -14.83
C THR A 464 5.28 7.09 -13.56
N ASN A 465 3.97 6.83 -13.57
CA ASN A 465 3.03 7.10 -12.47
C ASN A 465 2.91 8.60 -12.12
N GLY A 466 2.42 9.40 -13.07
CA GLY A 466 2.37 10.86 -13.00
C GLY A 466 1.53 11.50 -11.87
N GLY A 467 0.75 10.74 -11.11
CA GLY A 467 -0.18 11.25 -10.08
C GLY A 467 0.34 11.29 -8.64
N ARG A 468 1.59 10.87 -8.39
CA ARG A 468 2.11 10.61 -7.04
C ARG A 468 2.96 11.73 -6.44
N TYR A 469 3.25 12.78 -7.19
CA TYR A 469 4.22 13.79 -6.77
C TYR A 469 3.61 14.76 -5.77
N LEU A 470 4.27 14.96 -4.62
CA LEU A 470 3.84 15.95 -3.64
C LEU A 470 3.79 17.33 -4.29
N ILE A 471 2.69 18.05 -4.05
CA ILE A 471 2.41 19.34 -4.67
C ILE A 471 3.34 20.43 -4.10
N TYR A 472 3.90 21.26 -5.00
CA TYR A 472 4.43 22.57 -4.61
C TYR A 472 3.26 23.52 -4.41
N VAL A 473 3.09 24.06 -3.20
CA VAL A 473 1.97 24.96 -2.90
C VAL A 473 2.43 26.39 -3.16
N PRO A 474 1.86 27.09 -4.15
CA PRO A 474 2.25 28.45 -4.45
C PRO A 474 1.85 29.42 -3.35
N ASN A 475 2.52 30.57 -3.28
CA ASN A 475 2.09 31.65 -2.40
C ASN A 475 0.89 32.37 -3.03
N LEU A 476 -0.29 32.25 -2.42
CA LEU A 476 -1.55 32.76 -2.97
C LEU A 476 -2.10 33.97 -2.22
N SER A 477 -1.35 34.53 -1.27
CA SER A 477 -1.85 35.62 -0.41
C SER A 477 -2.10 36.93 -1.18
N ASN A 478 -1.36 37.19 -2.26
CA ASN A 478 -1.38 38.47 -2.98
C ASN A 478 -1.53 38.28 -4.50
N ILE A 479 -2.38 37.35 -4.95
CA ILE A 479 -2.65 37.15 -6.38
C ILE A 479 -3.81 38.03 -6.86
N THR A 480 -3.74 38.48 -8.10
CA THR A 480 -4.85 39.16 -8.78
C THR A 480 -5.65 38.13 -9.56
N ILE A 481 -6.92 37.93 -9.18
CA ILE A 481 -7.83 37.04 -9.91
C ILE A 481 -8.32 37.76 -11.17
N PRO A 482 -8.22 37.14 -12.36
CA PRO A 482 -8.72 37.74 -13.59
C PRO A 482 -10.24 37.93 -13.53
N THR A 483 -10.73 39.04 -14.08
CA THR A 483 -12.18 39.36 -14.16
C THR A 483 -12.78 39.00 -15.52
N ALA A 484 -11.94 38.75 -16.53
CA ALA A 484 -12.38 38.36 -17.87
C ALA A 484 -13.03 36.97 -17.86
N ALA A 485 -14.05 36.78 -18.70
CA ALA A 485 -14.71 35.49 -18.89
C ALA A 485 -13.79 34.47 -19.59
N GLY A 486 -14.05 33.18 -19.37
CA GLY A 486 -13.32 32.08 -19.99
C GLY A 486 -12.02 31.69 -19.27
N VAL A 487 -11.24 30.81 -19.91
CA VAL A 487 -9.96 30.31 -19.37
C VAL A 487 -8.88 31.35 -19.56
N GLN A 488 -8.22 31.74 -18.47
CA GLN A 488 -7.15 32.72 -18.44
C GLN A 488 -5.88 32.10 -17.82
N ILE A 489 -4.73 32.71 -18.10
CA ILE A 489 -3.47 32.41 -17.42
C ILE A 489 -3.28 33.41 -16.29
N THR A 490 -3.29 32.93 -15.05
CA THR A 490 -3.11 33.75 -13.84
C THR A 490 -1.77 33.42 -13.19
N PRO A 491 -0.82 34.37 -13.12
CA PRO A 491 0.38 34.21 -12.31
C PRO A 491 0.01 33.97 -10.85
N LEU A 492 0.59 32.92 -10.25
CA LEU A 492 0.34 32.59 -8.84
C LEU A 492 1.53 33.01 -7.98
N ASP A 493 2.75 32.63 -8.38
CA ASP A 493 4.00 33.07 -7.77
C ASP A 493 5.15 33.06 -8.80
N ALA A 494 6.40 33.23 -8.34
CA ALA A 494 7.57 33.33 -9.21
C ALA A 494 7.81 32.10 -10.10
N ILE A 495 7.31 30.92 -9.72
CA ILE A 495 7.55 29.67 -10.45
C ILE A 495 6.26 28.98 -10.89
N THR A 496 5.09 29.55 -10.63
CA THR A 496 3.79 28.94 -10.96
C THR A 496 2.79 29.91 -11.56
N GLN A 497 1.99 29.40 -12.48
CA GLN A 497 0.79 30.05 -13.01
C GLN A 497 -0.37 29.06 -13.06
N TYR A 498 -1.60 29.56 -13.10
CA TYR A 498 -2.81 28.77 -13.21
C TYR A 498 -3.50 29.02 -14.55
N SER A 499 -3.96 27.96 -15.20
CA SER A 499 -4.79 28.00 -16.41
C SER A 499 -6.20 27.55 -16.06
N GLY A 500 -7.13 28.48 -15.99
CA GLY A 500 -8.53 28.19 -15.71
C GLY A 500 -9.38 29.45 -15.63
N THR A 501 -10.64 29.28 -15.25
CA THR A 501 -11.57 30.41 -15.07
C THR A 501 -11.28 31.17 -13.78
N ALA A 502 -11.80 32.38 -13.65
CA ALA A 502 -11.76 33.15 -12.39
C ALA A 502 -12.32 32.34 -11.20
N ALA A 503 -13.37 31.55 -11.43
CA ALA A 503 -13.97 30.67 -10.43
C ALA A 503 -13.01 29.55 -10.00
N ASP A 504 -12.29 28.93 -10.94
CA ASP A 504 -11.32 27.87 -10.64
C ASP A 504 -10.15 28.39 -9.80
N VAL A 505 -9.60 29.56 -10.16
CA VAL A 505 -8.51 30.21 -9.41
C VAL A 505 -8.98 30.59 -8.01
N THR A 506 -10.18 31.16 -7.89
CA THR A 506 -10.78 31.52 -6.59
C THR A 506 -10.98 30.28 -5.72
N ALA A 507 -11.49 29.19 -6.29
CA ALA A 507 -11.71 27.94 -5.56
C ALA A 507 -10.39 27.32 -5.09
N PHE A 508 -9.36 27.30 -5.95
CA PHE A 508 -8.03 26.83 -5.58
C PHE A 508 -7.38 27.70 -4.50
N GLN A 509 -7.45 29.04 -4.64
CA GLN A 509 -6.94 29.98 -3.64
C GLN A 509 -7.64 29.78 -2.28
N ASN A 510 -8.98 29.72 -2.27
CA ASN A 510 -9.74 29.50 -1.05
C ASN A 510 -9.38 28.17 -0.38
N TYR A 511 -9.19 27.11 -1.16
CA TYR A 511 -8.78 25.81 -0.64
C TYR A 511 -7.39 25.86 0.01
N VAL A 512 -6.44 26.55 -0.61
CA VAL A 512 -5.08 26.69 -0.06
C VAL A 512 -5.06 27.58 1.18
N LEU A 513 -5.68 28.77 1.13
CA LEU A 513 -5.61 29.76 2.21
C LEU A 513 -6.41 29.34 3.45
N ASN A 514 -7.56 28.68 3.26
CA ASN A 514 -8.45 28.28 4.36
C ASN A 514 -8.36 26.78 4.72
N GLY A 515 -7.52 26.02 4.02
CA GLY A 515 -7.43 24.57 4.16
C GLY A 515 -6.08 24.05 4.69
N PRO A 516 -5.86 22.72 4.61
CA PRO A 516 -4.67 22.07 5.15
C PRO A 516 -3.34 22.50 4.50
N LEU A 517 -3.40 23.13 3.32
CA LEU A 517 -2.22 23.56 2.57
C LEU A 517 -1.69 24.95 2.97
N ARG A 518 -2.41 25.71 3.80
CA ARG A 518 -2.07 27.09 4.20
C ARG A 518 -0.62 27.26 4.66
N ASN A 519 -0.13 26.30 5.47
CA ASN A 519 1.21 26.32 6.06
C ASN A 519 2.31 25.78 5.12
N SER A 520 1.93 25.35 3.91
CA SER A 520 2.83 24.83 2.88
C SER A 520 3.11 25.83 1.76
N GLN A 521 2.54 27.04 1.78
CA GLN A 521 2.77 28.07 0.75
C GLN A 521 4.27 28.37 0.54
N GLY A 522 4.67 28.51 -0.72
CA GLY A 522 6.05 28.74 -1.16
C GLY A 522 6.98 27.52 -1.09
N LYS A 523 6.45 26.31 -0.82
CA LYS A 523 7.26 25.10 -0.68
C LYS A 523 6.49 23.83 -1.07
N ILE A 524 7.24 22.74 -1.21
CA ILE A 524 6.66 21.42 -1.42
C ILE A 524 6.01 20.93 -0.13
N THR A 525 4.78 20.44 -0.22
CA THR A 525 4.07 19.94 0.97
C THR A 525 4.70 18.63 1.46
N PRO A 526 4.89 18.43 2.77
CA PRO A 526 5.35 17.15 3.30
C PRO A 526 4.35 16.01 3.07
N LYS A 527 4.85 14.79 2.96
CA LYS A 527 4.02 13.56 2.98
C LYS A 527 3.24 13.45 4.30
N GLY A 528 1.95 13.15 4.19
CA GLY A 528 1.03 12.98 5.32
C GLY A 528 0.60 14.28 6.00
N THR A 529 0.58 15.40 5.27
CA THR A 529 0.15 16.72 5.80
C THR A 529 -1.36 16.79 6.03
N GLY A 530 -2.18 16.14 5.20
CA GLY A 530 -3.63 16.11 5.36
C GLY A 530 -4.05 15.19 6.51
N LYS A 531 -5.18 15.50 7.15
CA LYS A 531 -5.77 14.70 8.24
C LYS A 531 -7.22 14.35 7.89
N ASN A 532 -7.56 13.06 7.93
CA ASN A 532 -8.95 12.61 7.85
C ASN A 532 -9.77 13.08 9.07
N PRO A 533 -11.12 13.08 8.99
CA PRO A 533 -11.96 13.26 10.16
C PRO A 533 -11.66 12.22 11.25
N ASP A 534 -11.83 12.62 12.50
CA ASP A 534 -11.75 11.71 13.64
C ASP A 534 -12.98 10.79 13.64
N PHE A 535 -12.85 9.61 14.25
CA PHE A 535 -13.91 8.62 14.29
C PHE A 535 -14.16 8.15 15.72
N THR A 536 -15.43 8.17 16.12
CA THR A 536 -15.91 7.67 17.40
C THR A 536 -16.93 6.57 17.15
N GLN A 537 -16.77 5.44 17.82
CA GLN A 537 -17.71 4.35 17.83
C GLN A 537 -18.08 4.04 19.28
N ILE A 538 -19.37 3.87 19.55
CA ILE A 538 -19.89 3.39 20.84
C ILE A 538 -20.74 2.17 20.55
N ASP A 539 -20.45 1.09 21.24
CA ASP A 539 -21.17 -0.17 21.19
C ASP A 539 -21.81 -0.42 22.57
N LEU A 540 -22.97 -1.08 22.58
CA LEU A 540 -23.76 -1.35 23.78
C LEU A 540 -24.11 -2.85 23.83
N HIS A 541 -23.83 -3.48 24.96
CA HIS A 541 -24.33 -4.81 25.31
C HIS A 541 -25.28 -4.70 26.49
N ILE A 542 -26.42 -5.37 26.40
CA ILE A 542 -27.33 -5.59 27.53
C ILE A 542 -27.67 -7.06 27.57
N SER A 543 -27.53 -7.69 28.74
CA SER A 543 -28.02 -9.04 29.00
C SER A 543 -28.78 -9.15 30.32
N GLN A 544 -29.74 -10.07 30.34
CA GLN A 544 -30.56 -10.39 31.50
C GLN A 544 -30.70 -11.91 31.62
N GLN A 545 -30.32 -12.45 32.77
CA GLN A 545 -30.67 -13.81 33.14
C GLN A 545 -32.13 -13.88 33.62
N ILE A 546 -32.84 -14.94 33.26
CA ILE A 546 -34.20 -15.23 33.72
C ILE A 546 -34.32 -16.70 34.12
N PRO A 547 -35.17 -17.03 35.12
CA PRO A 547 -35.46 -18.41 35.49
C PRO A 547 -36.11 -19.16 34.34
N THR A 548 -35.73 -20.43 34.16
CA THR A 548 -36.46 -21.38 33.31
C THR A 548 -37.57 -22.10 34.07
N PHE A 549 -37.59 -21.96 35.41
CA PHE A 549 -38.44 -22.71 36.33
C PHE A 549 -38.25 -24.23 36.27
N ILE A 550 -37.15 -24.70 35.67
CA ILE A 550 -36.77 -26.12 35.58
C ILE A 550 -35.39 -26.31 36.23
N GLY A 551 -35.38 -26.87 37.44
CA GLY A 551 -34.13 -27.09 38.20
C GLY A 551 -33.37 -25.79 38.49
N HIS A 552 -32.05 -25.81 38.32
CA HIS A 552 -31.16 -24.64 38.47
C HIS A 552 -30.86 -23.94 37.13
N SER A 553 -31.50 -24.35 36.04
CA SER A 553 -31.18 -23.84 34.70
C SER A 553 -31.60 -22.38 34.52
N ARG A 554 -30.87 -21.66 33.66
CA ARG A 554 -31.05 -20.23 33.41
C ARG A 554 -31.08 -19.94 31.91
N ILE A 555 -31.89 -18.97 31.52
CA ILE A 555 -31.84 -18.38 30.18
C ILE A 555 -31.22 -17.00 30.29
N THR A 556 -30.25 -16.68 29.44
CA THR A 556 -29.75 -15.31 29.24
C THR A 556 -30.32 -14.77 27.94
N VAL A 557 -31.10 -13.70 28.01
CA VAL A 557 -31.52 -12.91 26.84
C VAL A 557 -30.56 -11.74 26.71
N PHE A 558 -30.04 -11.49 25.51
CA PHE A 558 -29.12 -10.38 25.28
C PHE A 558 -29.39 -9.64 23.98
N GLY A 559 -28.96 -8.38 23.96
CA GLY A 559 -28.92 -7.51 22.79
C GLY A 559 -27.58 -6.80 22.68
N ASP A 560 -26.95 -6.91 21.52
CA ASP A 560 -25.74 -6.17 21.14
C ASP A 560 -26.12 -5.10 20.11
N VAL A 561 -25.70 -3.86 20.33
CA VAL A 561 -25.84 -2.75 19.39
C VAL A 561 -24.45 -2.25 19.02
N ASP A 562 -24.00 -2.56 17.81
CA ASP A 562 -22.78 -2.01 17.26
C ASP A 562 -23.05 -0.62 16.67
N ASN A 563 -22.14 0.30 16.91
CA ASN A 563 -22.16 1.66 16.37
C ASN A 563 -23.45 2.42 16.71
N LEU A 564 -23.83 2.39 18.00
CA LEU A 564 -25.00 3.02 18.58
C LEU A 564 -25.14 4.50 18.20
N LEU A 565 -24.02 5.24 18.11
CA LEU A 565 -24.07 6.65 17.69
C LEU A 565 -24.64 6.83 16.28
N ASN A 566 -24.29 5.93 15.36
CA ASN A 566 -24.80 5.99 14.00
C ASN A 566 -26.26 5.50 13.88
N LEU A 567 -26.72 4.63 14.80
CA LEU A 567 -28.16 4.32 14.93
C LEU A 567 -28.96 5.58 15.26
N VAL A 568 -28.41 6.48 16.09
CA VAL A 568 -29.06 7.75 16.47
C VAL A 568 -28.94 8.81 15.38
N SER A 569 -27.79 8.92 14.70
CA SER A 569 -27.59 9.91 13.62
C SER A 569 -26.46 9.53 12.66
N ASP A 570 -26.72 9.69 11.36
CA ASP A 570 -25.77 9.45 10.26
C ASP A 570 -24.54 10.37 10.25
N LYS A 571 -24.53 11.44 11.06
CA LYS A 571 -23.37 12.33 11.21
C LYS A 571 -22.15 11.62 11.83
N TYR A 572 -22.36 10.49 12.50
CA TYR A 572 -21.30 9.65 13.07
C TYR A 572 -20.79 8.57 12.10
N ALA A 573 -21.29 8.54 10.87
CA ALA A 573 -20.81 7.63 9.83
C ALA A 573 -19.33 7.84 9.55
N PHE A 574 -18.60 6.75 9.34
CA PHE A 574 -17.20 6.79 8.99
C PHE A 574 -16.99 7.35 7.57
N ARG A 575 -16.18 8.41 7.48
CA ARG A 575 -15.81 9.08 6.22
C ARG A 575 -14.31 9.29 6.15
N GLN A 576 -13.74 9.08 4.96
CA GLN A 576 -12.31 9.29 4.72
C GLN A 576 -12.03 9.72 3.28
N PHE A 577 -10.91 10.43 3.10
CA PHE A 577 -10.22 10.61 1.84
C PHE A 577 -9.36 9.37 1.51
N SER A 578 -8.94 9.27 0.25
CA SER A 578 -7.89 8.33 -0.14
C SER A 578 -6.54 8.70 0.49
N ASP A 579 -5.60 7.75 0.56
CA ASP A 579 -4.26 7.99 1.13
C ASP A 579 -3.49 9.11 0.41
N THR A 580 -3.84 9.37 -0.85
CA THR A 580 -3.40 10.52 -1.65
C THR A 580 -4.58 11.24 -2.28
N VAL A 581 -4.54 12.57 -2.35
CA VAL A 581 -5.52 13.38 -3.07
C VAL A 581 -4.81 14.28 -4.08
N THR A 582 -5.20 14.16 -5.34
CA THR A 582 -4.67 15.00 -6.43
C THR A 582 -5.46 16.29 -6.51
N VAL A 583 -4.79 17.42 -6.32
CA VAL A 583 -5.43 18.74 -6.19
C VAL A 583 -5.54 19.45 -7.53
N VAL A 584 -4.52 19.36 -8.38
CA VAL A 584 -4.44 20.02 -9.71
C VAL A 584 -3.70 19.13 -10.69
N ASP A 585 -3.87 19.37 -11.98
CA ASP A 585 -2.92 18.91 -13.00
C ASP A 585 -1.74 19.89 -13.10
N VAL A 586 -0.55 19.39 -13.42
CA VAL A 586 0.67 20.18 -13.60
C VAL A 586 1.25 19.97 -14.99
N GLN A 587 1.70 21.07 -15.59
CA GLN A 587 2.48 21.09 -16.82
C GLN A 587 3.78 21.86 -16.61
N CYS A 588 4.79 21.51 -17.39
CA CYS A 588 6.07 22.19 -17.42
C CYS A 588 6.07 23.29 -18.49
N LEU A 589 6.72 24.41 -18.21
CA LEU A 589 6.82 25.55 -19.12
C LEU A 589 8.28 25.90 -19.42
N SER A 590 8.51 26.37 -20.65
CA SER A 590 9.78 27.01 -21.04
C SER A 590 9.91 28.40 -20.40
N ALA A 591 11.10 28.98 -20.50
CA ALA A 591 11.34 30.37 -20.08
C ALA A 591 10.44 31.39 -20.81
N THR A 592 9.91 31.04 -21.98
CA THR A 592 8.99 31.87 -22.77
C THR A 592 7.51 31.61 -22.45
N GLY A 593 7.19 30.74 -21.47
CA GLY A 593 5.82 30.44 -21.05
C GLY A 593 5.06 29.45 -21.94
N THR A 594 5.76 28.75 -22.84
CA THR A 594 5.19 27.70 -23.71
C THR A 594 5.22 26.35 -23.00
N VAL A 595 4.21 25.51 -23.19
CA VAL A 595 4.17 24.16 -22.62
C VAL A 595 5.30 23.30 -23.20
N VAL A 596 6.08 22.69 -22.31
CA VAL A 596 7.16 21.76 -22.67
C VAL A 596 6.56 20.37 -22.91
N THR A 597 6.77 19.85 -24.11
CA THR A 597 6.29 18.52 -24.53
C THR A 597 7.41 17.49 -24.67
N ALA A 598 8.67 17.92 -24.58
CA ALA A 598 9.85 17.05 -24.66
C ALA A 598 10.71 17.17 -23.40
N LEU A 599 11.13 16.02 -22.85
CA LEU A 599 11.98 15.98 -21.65
C LEU A 599 13.40 16.52 -21.87
N SER A 600 13.82 16.69 -23.13
CA SER A 600 15.10 17.33 -23.49
C SER A 600 15.11 18.85 -23.30
N GLN A 601 13.94 19.50 -23.26
CA GLN A 601 13.83 20.93 -23.01
C GLN A 601 13.79 21.20 -21.51
N GLY A 602 14.40 22.29 -21.02
CA GLY A 602 14.36 22.66 -19.60
C GLY A 602 12.96 23.00 -19.07
N CYS A 603 12.79 22.96 -17.75
CA CYS A 603 11.54 23.38 -17.07
C CYS A 603 11.78 24.63 -16.25
N SER A 604 11.22 25.76 -16.65
CA SER A 604 11.46 27.06 -16.00
C SER A 604 10.36 27.44 -15.01
N SER A 605 9.13 26.99 -15.23
CA SER A 605 7.99 27.21 -14.31
C SER A 605 6.91 26.14 -14.51
N TYR A 606 5.93 26.10 -13.62
CA TYR A 606 4.78 25.20 -13.68
C TYR A 606 3.50 25.93 -14.10
N ARG A 607 2.64 25.23 -14.86
CA ARG A 607 1.24 25.62 -15.08
C ARG A 607 0.32 24.62 -14.39
N TYR A 608 -0.52 25.11 -13.48
CA TYR A 608 -1.58 24.34 -12.85
C TYR A 608 -2.89 24.49 -13.61
N SER A 609 -3.72 23.47 -13.56
CA SER A 609 -5.07 23.49 -14.13
C SER A 609 -5.95 22.43 -13.44
N ASN A 610 -7.24 22.38 -13.79
CA ASN A 610 -8.16 21.32 -13.35
C ASN A 610 -8.16 21.11 -11.82
N PHE A 611 -8.40 22.18 -11.06
CA PHE A 611 -8.57 22.08 -9.62
C PHE A 611 -9.67 21.07 -9.27
N ARG A 612 -9.32 20.10 -8.45
CA ARG A 612 -10.19 19.07 -7.92
C ARG A 612 -10.31 19.28 -6.42
N ASN A 613 -11.47 19.79 -5.98
CA ASN A 613 -11.75 19.90 -4.55
C ASN A 613 -11.81 18.49 -3.93
N PRO A 614 -10.91 18.13 -3.01
CA PRO A 614 -10.90 16.80 -2.43
C PRO A 614 -12.22 16.51 -1.71
N ASN A 615 -12.84 15.38 -2.03
CA ASN A 615 -14.11 14.95 -1.44
C ASN A 615 -13.92 13.69 -0.59
N GLN A 616 -14.60 13.65 0.55
CA GLN A 616 -14.62 12.47 1.41
C GLN A 616 -15.51 11.38 0.82
N THR A 617 -15.13 10.14 1.05
CA THR A 617 -15.93 8.95 0.71
C THR A 617 -16.41 8.28 1.99
N ALA A 618 -17.70 7.93 2.02
CA ALA A 618 -18.26 7.13 3.10
C ALA A 618 -17.88 5.66 2.89
N SER A 619 -17.45 4.98 3.96
CA SER A 619 -17.25 3.53 3.94
C SER A 619 -18.52 2.87 4.44
N THR A 620 -19.35 2.34 3.53
CA THR A 620 -20.65 1.76 3.92
C THR A 620 -20.48 0.72 5.01
N ARG A 621 -19.56 -0.25 4.85
CA ARG A 621 -19.35 -1.34 5.81
C ARG A 621 -18.96 -0.87 7.22
N GLN A 622 -18.19 0.21 7.33
CA GLN A 622 -17.73 0.71 8.63
C GLN A 622 -18.70 1.70 9.26
N SER A 623 -19.68 2.16 8.49
CA SER A 623 -20.70 3.10 8.95
C SER A 623 -21.99 2.43 9.37
N LEU A 624 -22.22 1.15 9.04
CA LEU A 624 -23.45 0.47 9.45
C LEU A 624 -23.54 0.38 10.98
N TRP A 625 -24.77 0.45 11.48
CA TRP A 625 -25.12 -0.03 12.81
C TRP A 625 -25.75 -1.41 12.66
N THR A 626 -25.54 -2.28 13.65
CA THR A 626 -26.11 -3.63 13.66
C THR A 626 -26.68 -3.92 15.04
N ILE A 627 -27.87 -4.53 15.08
CA ILE A 627 -28.48 -5.02 16.30
C ILE A 627 -28.53 -6.54 16.22
N ARG A 628 -27.91 -7.21 17.18
CA ARG A 628 -27.97 -8.66 17.34
C ARG A 628 -28.75 -8.99 18.60
N LEU A 629 -29.80 -9.79 18.46
CA LEU A 629 -30.55 -10.34 19.59
C LEU A 629 -30.21 -11.83 19.71
N GLY A 630 -30.05 -12.32 20.94
CA GLY A 630 -29.74 -13.71 21.18
C GLY A 630 -30.26 -14.22 22.51
N ILE A 631 -30.35 -15.55 22.58
CA ILE A 631 -30.76 -16.29 23.76
C ILE A 631 -29.72 -17.38 23.99
N LYS A 632 -29.22 -17.48 25.22
CA LYS A 632 -28.30 -18.54 25.66
C LYS A 632 -28.97 -19.33 26.77
N PHE A 633 -28.87 -20.66 26.70
CA PHE A 633 -29.36 -21.57 27.73
C PHE A 633 -28.18 -22.18 28.45
N ASP A 634 -28.16 -22.04 29.78
CA ASP A 634 -27.15 -22.61 30.66
C ASP A 634 -27.84 -23.61 31.60
N LEU A 635 -27.37 -24.86 31.59
CA LEU A 635 -27.92 -25.99 32.37
C LEU A 635 -27.48 -25.96 33.83
#